data_AF-A0A7K4GUB8-F1
#
_entry.id   AF-A0A7K4GUB8-F1
#
_cell.length_a   1.000
_cell.length_b   1.000
_cell.length_c   1.000
_cell.angle_alpha   90.00
_cell.angle_beta   90.00
_cell.angle_gamma   90.00
#
_symmetry.space_group_name_H-M   'P 1'
#
loop_
_entity.id
_entity.type
_entity.pdbx_description
1 polymer ?
#
loop_
_entity_poly.entity_id
_entity_poly.type
_entity_poly.pdbx_seq_one_letter_code
_entity_poly.pdbx_strand_id
1 'polypeptide(L)'
;MTRKKKDKEKMSDKMTKKDEKESLNKEVTESKDAESRDSKGEEEEQDIKLLSGEEQKVLEYHDLDDLILKYDTLKESNKKDKELLTKHQKESESWKSKHMRLQAEFENAQKRWNKNRQNLRKEYIGYTLKSFLPLYDSFKKALDGDDENKAILKQFYDQFISILKFHKAEPINVKLNDPFDYSNHEALSSLERDDLPNNSILEIIQDGWKMDKDILRFTKVIISREPAPPEPEPEPEPEPELKVELKDDITQENEKSEAVSNENEEETQEKSEETEKELAEPEEKN
;
A
#
# COMPACT_ATOMS: atom_id res chain seq x y z
N MET A 1 19.12 -33.55 20.35
CA MET A 1 19.70 -32.32 20.93
C MET A 1 18.71 -31.55 21.83
N THR A 2 17.96 -32.23 22.72
CA THR A 2 16.78 -31.62 23.39
C THR A 2 16.79 -31.68 24.92
N ARG A 3 17.93 -31.96 25.57
CA ARG A 3 18.05 -31.94 27.05
C ARG A 3 18.78 -30.72 27.63
N LYS A 4 19.47 -29.91 26.83
CA LYS A 4 20.30 -28.79 27.33
C LYS A 4 19.58 -27.42 27.41
N LYS A 5 18.30 -27.35 27.01
CA LYS A 5 17.50 -26.11 26.98
C LYS A 5 16.55 -25.94 28.17
N LYS A 6 16.16 -27.03 28.86
CA LYS A 6 15.23 -26.99 30.01
C LYS A 6 15.89 -26.60 31.34
N ASP A 7 17.20 -26.75 31.47
CA ASP A 7 17.90 -26.45 32.73
C ASP A 7 18.32 -24.97 32.86
N LYS A 8 18.31 -24.20 31.75
CA LYS A 8 18.59 -22.75 31.78
C LYS A 8 17.39 -21.88 32.12
N GLU A 9 16.16 -22.35 31.90
CA GLU A 9 14.93 -21.61 32.26
C GLU A 9 14.56 -21.73 33.75
N LYS A 10 15.06 -22.75 34.46
CA LYS A 10 14.80 -22.91 35.91
C LYS A 10 15.76 -22.13 36.81
N MET A 11 16.86 -21.61 36.29
CA MET A 11 17.82 -20.80 37.07
C MET A 11 17.57 -19.30 37.00
N SER A 12 16.85 -18.78 35.99
CA SER A 12 16.55 -17.34 35.87
C SER A 12 15.36 -16.89 36.71
N ASP A 13 14.47 -17.81 37.11
CA ASP A 13 13.20 -17.48 37.78
C ASP A 13 13.25 -17.58 39.32
N LYS A 14 14.43 -17.94 39.86
CA LYS A 14 14.68 -18.02 41.32
C LYS A 14 15.46 -16.82 41.86
N MET A 15 15.94 -15.94 40.98
CA MET A 15 16.76 -14.77 41.32
C MET A 15 15.97 -13.45 41.28
N THR A 16 14.72 -13.47 40.81
CA THR A 16 13.86 -12.30 40.62
C THR A 16 12.74 -12.15 41.67
N LYS A 17 12.69 -13.01 42.70
CA LYS A 17 11.66 -12.97 43.76
C LYS A 17 12.19 -12.68 45.17
N LYS A 18 13.45 -12.26 45.33
CA LYS A 18 14.05 -12.01 46.65
C LYS A 18 14.29 -10.52 46.98
N ASP A 19 14.20 -9.61 46.02
CA ASP A 19 14.60 -8.21 46.22
C ASP A 19 13.44 -7.19 46.16
N GLU A 20 12.17 -7.63 46.23
CA GLU A 20 10.98 -6.74 46.21
C GLU A 20 10.30 -6.53 47.57
N LYS A 21 10.94 -6.88 48.70
CA LYS A 21 10.37 -6.64 50.04
C LYS A 21 11.37 -6.07 51.05
N GLU A 22 12.06 -5.00 50.69
CA GLU A 22 12.71 -4.14 51.70
C GLU A 22 13.16 -2.84 51.04
N SER A 23 12.35 -1.78 51.15
CA SER A 23 12.76 -0.35 51.09
C SER A 23 11.65 0.60 50.60
N LEU A 24 10.44 0.52 51.13
CA LEU A 24 9.46 1.61 50.99
C LEU A 24 8.70 1.77 52.31
N ASN A 25 9.22 2.62 53.20
CA ASN A 25 8.44 3.49 54.09
C ASN A 25 9.37 4.34 54.97
N LYS A 26 9.60 5.59 54.57
CA LYS A 26 9.29 6.81 55.35
C LYS A 26 9.97 8.04 54.71
N GLU A 27 9.18 8.82 53.97
CA GLU A 27 9.40 10.25 53.85
C GLU A 27 8.72 10.97 55.04
N VAL A 28 9.50 11.85 55.67
CA VAL A 28 9.21 13.24 56.09
C VAL A 28 7.74 13.65 56.35
N THR A 29 7.47 14.15 57.56
CA THR A 29 6.81 15.45 57.87
C THR A 29 6.92 15.68 59.38
N GLU A 30 7.68 16.67 59.86
CA GLU A 30 7.29 18.08 60.07
C GLU A 30 6.68 18.33 61.46
N SER A 31 7.25 19.33 62.12
CA SER A 31 7.07 19.77 63.50
C SER A 31 5.87 20.69 63.71
N LYS A 32 5.15 20.57 64.86
CA LYS A 32 4.81 21.68 65.80
C LYS A 32 3.81 21.31 66.92
N ASP A 33 4.07 21.95 68.06
CA ASP A 33 3.19 22.43 69.15
C ASP A 33 2.71 21.51 70.31
N ALA A 34 3.18 21.91 71.52
CA ALA A 34 2.57 22.04 72.87
C ALA A 34 1.48 21.03 73.31
N GLU A 35 1.42 20.49 74.53
CA GLU A 35 1.57 21.13 75.84
C GLU A 35 1.55 20.06 76.97
N SER A 36 2.40 20.24 77.98
CA SER A 36 2.34 19.81 79.40
C SER A 36 1.96 18.37 79.84
N ARG A 37 2.84 17.75 80.66
CA ARG A 37 2.54 17.32 82.05
C ARG A 37 3.78 16.76 82.79
N ASP A 38 4.25 17.59 83.71
CA ASP A 38 4.96 17.38 84.98
C ASP A 38 5.26 15.94 85.48
N SER A 39 6.53 15.67 85.83
CA SER A 39 6.87 15.18 87.18
C SER A 39 8.38 15.14 87.47
N LYS A 40 8.75 15.89 88.52
CA LYS A 40 9.77 15.64 89.56
C LYS A 40 11.24 15.46 89.18
N GLY A 41 12.04 16.41 89.68
CA GLY A 41 13.49 16.33 89.75
C GLY A 41 14.01 15.45 90.88
N GLU A 42 15.23 14.98 90.68
CA GLU A 42 16.20 14.60 91.69
C GLU A 42 17.51 15.30 91.31
N GLU A 43 18.02 16.12 92.23
CA GLU A 43 19.34 16.72 92.17
C GLU A 43 20.37 15.62 92.53
N GLU A 44 21.24 15.26 91.59
CA GLU A 44 22.49 14.57 91.91
C GLU A 44 23.65 15.56 91.70
N GLU A 45 24.22 16.01 92.81
CA GLU A 45 25.54 16.65 92.86
C GLU A 45 26.58 15.67 92.27
N GLN A 46 27.08 15.96 91.07
CA GLN A 46 28.21 15.25 90.51
C GLN A 46 29.50 16.01 90.83
N ASP A 47 30.25 15.46 91.78
CA ASP A 47 31.61 15.86 92.16
C ASP A 47 32.49 16.11 90.92
N ILE A 48 33.01 17.33 90.80
CA ILE A 48 34.04 17.67 89.82
C ILE A 48 35.35 17.01 90.24
N LYS A 49 35.60 15.80 89.72
CA LYS A 49 36.92 15.16 89.79
C LYS A 49 37.80 15.76 88.70
N LEU A 50 38.62 16.76 89.07
CA LEU A 50 39.74 17.22 88.24
C LEU A 50 40.75 16.06 88.09
N LEU A 51 40.69 15.35 86.95
CA LEU A 51 41.80 14.50 86.52
C LEU A 51 42.85 15.38 85.82
N SER A 52 43.96 15.57 86.52
CA SER A 52 45.19 16.13 85.97
C SER A 52 45.83 15.16 85.00
N GLY A 53 45.89 15.56 83.73
CA GLY A 53 46.89 15.11 82.76
C GLY A 53 46.59 13.80 82.03
N GLU A 54 46.07 13.92 80.80
CA GLU A 54 46.47 13.12 79.64
C GLU A 54 45.86 13.78 78.38
N GLU A 55 46.75 14.25 77.50
CA GLU A 55 46.53 14.72 76.13
C GLU A 55 45.26 15.56 75.88
N GLN A 56 45.38 16.88 76.06
CA GLN A 56 44.57 17.80 75.27
C GLN A 56 44.82 17.47 73.78
N LYS A 57 43.90 16.74 73.16
CA LYS A 57 43.65 16.88 71.72
C LYS A 57 43.39 18.37 71.54
N VAL A 58 44.41 19.08 71.05
CA VAL A 58 44.26 20.45 70.57
C VAL A 58 43.12 20.36 69.57
N LEU A 59 41.95 20.89 69.96
CA LEU A 59 40.89 21.14 68.99
C LEU A 59 41.55 22.08 68.00
N GLU A 60 41.84 21.58 66.81
CA GLU A 60 42.31 22.39 65.70
C GLU A 60 41.16 23.35 65.42
N TYR A 61 41.23 24.53 66.03
CA TYR A 61 40.31 25.63 65.77
C TYR A 61 40.58 26.00 64.31
N HIS A 62 39.79 25.43 63.40
CA HIS A 62 39.63 26.06 62.11
C HIS A 62 39.11 27.47 62.37
N ASP A 63 39.83 28.47 61.88
CA ASP A 63 39.34 29.84 61.89
C ASP A 63 37.93 29.85 61.28
N LEU A 64 37.01 30.58 61.90
CA LEU A 64 35.60 30.61 61.48
C LEU A 64 35.49 30.99 59.99
N ASP A 65 36.40 31.85 59.53
CA ASP A 65 36.55 32.28 58.14
C ASP A 65 36.94 31.14 57.19
N ASP A 66 37.83 30.23 57.60
CA ASP A 66 38.24 29.05 56.80
C ASP A 66 37.10 28.04 56.65
N LEU A 67 36.29 27.87 57.70
CA LEU A 67 35.13 26.98 57.68
C LEU A 67 34.00 27.54 56.79
N ILE A 68 33.81 28.86 56.80
CA ILE A 68 32.88 29.57 55.91
C ILE A 68 33.33 29.42 54.45
N LEU A 69 34.62 29.63 54.16
CA LEU A 69 35.20 29.46 52.82
C LEU A 69 35.00 28.03 52.28
N LYS A 70 35.20 27.03 53.15
CA LYS A 70 34.98 25.62 52.81
C LYS A 70 33.49 25.30 52.60
N TYR A 71 32.59 25.89 53.37
CA TYR A 71 31.15 25.73 53.20
C TYR A 71 30.66 26.32 51.88
N ASP A 72 31.09 27.53 51.54
CA ASP A 72 30.69 28.21 50.31
C ASP A 72 31.20 27.47 49.06
N THR A 73 32.45 27.00 49.08
CA THR A 73 32.99 26.17 48.00
C THR A 73 32.24 24.85 47.85
N LEU A 74 31.87 24.18 48.95
CA LEU A 74 31.09 22.95 48.92
C LEU A 74 29.66 23.18 48.40
N LYS A 75 29.05 24.31 48.77
CA LYS A 75 27.72 24.73 48.33
C LYS A 75 27.70 25.00 46.83
N GLU A 76 28.74 25.65 46.33
CA GLU A 76 28.90 25.96 44.90
C GLU A 76 29.19 24.72 44.07
N SER A 77 29.99 23.78 44.59
CA SER A 77 30.17 22.44 44.00
C SER A 77 28.84 21.67 43.93
N ASN A 78 28.10 21.60 45.03
CA ASN A 78 26.80 20.92 45.08
C ASN A 78 25.79 21.52 44.10
N LYS A 79 25.84 22.85 43.89
CA LYS A 79 24.98 23.51 42.89
C LYS A 79 25.33 23.06 41.48
N LYS A 80 26.63 23.02 41.13
CA LYS A 80 27.11 22.52 39.83
C LYS A 80 26.75 21.05 39.61
N ASP A 81 26.92 20.21 40.63
CA ASP A 81 26.60 18.78 40.56
C ASP A 81 25.10 18.56 40.35
N LYS A 82 24.24 19.35 41.01
CA LYS A 82 22.78 19.32 40.78
C LYS A 82 22.43 19.74 39.35
N GLU A 83 23.03 20.81 38.82
CA GLU A 83 22.81 21.24 37.44
C GLU A 83 23.23 20.16 36.44
N LEU A 84 24.40 19.54 36.62
CA LEU A 84 24.88 18.42 35.80
C LEU A 84 23.95 17.21 35.88
N LEU A 85 23.47 16.85 37.07
CA LEU A 85 22.55 15.74 37.27
C LEU A 85 21.25 15.97 36.51
N THR A 86 20.66 17.17 36.60
CA THR A 86 19.42 17.48 35.85
C THR A 86 19.63 17.44 34.34
N LYS A 87 20.81 17.87 33.85
CA LYS A 87 21.14 17.80 32.43
C LYS A 87 21.23 16.35 31.95
N HIS A 88 21.96 15.50 32.68
CA HIS A 88 22.09 14.08 32.35
C HIS A 88 20.75 13.32 32.47
N GLN A 89 19.90 13.67 33.43
CA GLN A 89 18.54 13.11 33.51
C GLN A 89 17.71 13.46 32.28
N LYS A 90 17.71 14.74 31.85
CA LYS A 90 17.00 15.18 30.63
C LYS A 90 17.54 14.49 29.37
N GLU A 91 18.86 14.35 29.26
CA GLU A 91 19.49 13.61 28.15
C GLU A 91 19.06 12.14 28.17
N SER A 92 19.08 11.49 29.33
CA SER A 92 18.64 10.10 29.50
C SER A 92 17.17 9.89 29.13
N GLU A 93 16.28 10.78 29.58
CA GLU A 93 14.86 10.76 29.23
C GLU A 93 14.64 10.98 27.74
N SER A 94 15.38 11.92 27.13
CA SER A 94 15.35 12.16 25.67
C SER A 94 15.78 10.92 24.89
N TRP A 95 16.88 10.27 25.29
CA TRP A 95 17.34 9.03 24.66
C TRP A 95 16.37 7.87 24.87
N LYS A 96 15.78 7.75 26.06
CA LYS A 96 14.75 6.73 26.35
C LYS A 96 13.52 6.91 25.47
N SER A 97 13.05 8.15 25.32
CA SER A 97 11.93 8.48 24.45
C SER A 97 12.23 8.16 22.98
N LYS A 98 13.41 8.56 22.48
CA LYS A 98 13.87 8.22 21.12
C LYS A 98 13.96 6.71 20.91
N HIS A 99 14.47 5.98 21.90
CA HIS A 99 14.60 4.53 21.83
C HIS A 99 13.23 3.83 21.79
N MET A 100 12.29 4.23 22.66
CA MET A 100 10.93 3.72 22.65
C MET A 100 10.24 3.97 21.31
N ARG A 101 10.41 5.18 20.75
CA ARG A 101 9.87 5.50 19.43
C ARG A 101 10.51 4.66 18.33
N LEU A 102 11.84 4.51 18.32
CA LEU A 102 12.55 3.69 17.34
C LEU A 102 12.12 2.22 17.42
N GLN A 103 11.92 1.70 18.63
CA GLN A 103 11.40 0.36 18.84
C GLN A 103 10.00 0.21 18.23
N ALA A 104 9.10 1.16 18.48
CA ALA A 104 7.76 1.14 17.90
C ALA A 104 7.79 1.25 16.36
N GLU A 105 8.66 2.09 15.80
CA GLU A 105 8.86 2.19 14.36
C GLU A 105 9.40 0.87 13.76
N PHE A 106 10.33 0.21 14.44
CA PHE A 106 10.86 -1.09 14.03
C PHE A 106 9.80 -2.18 14.06
N GLU A 107 8.99 -2.28 15.13
CA GLU A 107 7.90 -3.24 15.23
C GLU A 107 6.86 -3.03 14.11
N ASN A 108 6.50 -1.78 13.83
CA ASN A 108 5.60 -1.43 12.73
C ASN A 108 6.20 -1.79 11.36
N ALA A 109 7.48 -1.49 11.14
CA ALA A 109 8.18 -1.83 9.91
C ALA A 109 8.26 -3.36 9.71
N GLN A 110 8.54 -4.11 10.78
CA GLN A 110 8.59 -5.57 10.75
C GLN A 110 7.22 -6.17 10.42
N LYS A 111 6.15 -5.66 11.02
CA LYS A 111 4.76 -6.07 10.70
C LYS A 111 4.42 -5.77 9.25
N ARG A 112 4.78 -4.59 8.74
CA ARG A 112 4.58 -4.19 7.34
C ARG A 112 5.38 -5.10 6.39
N TRP A 113 6.63 -5.38 6.72
CA TRP A 113 7.50 -6.22 5.90
C TRP A 113 6.97 -7.65 5.81
N ASN A 114 6.53 -8.24 6.93
CA ASN A 114 5.92 -9.57 6.94
C ASN A 114 4.65 -9.64 6.09
N LYS A 115 3.78 -8.62 6.19
CA LYS A 115 2.58 -8.52 5.33
C LYS A 115 2.95 -8.41 3.85
N ASN A 116 3.92 -7.56 3.53
CA ASN A 116 4.37 -7.38 2.14
C ASN A 116 4.97 -8.67 1.58
N ARG A 117 5.80 -9.38 2.36
CA ARG A 117 6.39 -10.66 1.97
C ARG A 117 5.32 -11.72 1.70
N GLN A 118 4.24 -11.76 2.50
CA GLN A 118 3.11 -12.65 2.27
C GLN A 118 2.36 -12.30 0.98
N ASN A 119 2.08 -11.01 0.75
CA ASN A 119 1.43 -10.54 -0.47
C ASN A 119 2.25 -10.86 -1.72
N LEU A 120 3.55 -10.55 -1.69
CA LEU A 120 4.46 -10.81 -2.79
C LEU A 120 4.55 -12.31 -3.10
N ARG A 121 4.52 -13.17 -2.07
CA ARG A 121 4.45 -14.62 -2.28
C ARG A 121 3.17 -15.03 -3.01
N LYS A 122 2.02 -14.45 -2.65
CA LYS A 122 0.76 -14.72 -3.34
C LYS A 122 0.82 -14.26 -4.79
N GLU A 123 1.31 -13.05 -5.02
CA GLU A 123 1.45 -12.47 -6.36
C GLU A 123 2.31 -13.35 -7.28
N TYR A 124 3.47 -13.81 -6.81
CA TYR A 124 4.31 -14.73 -7.59
C TYR A 124 3.63 -16.06 -7.88
N ILE A 125 2.92 -16.64 -6.90
CA ILE A 125 2.11 -17.84 -7.13
C ILE A 125 1.05 -17.56 -8.19
N GLY A 126 0.35 -16.43 -8.12
CA GLY A 126 -0.63 -16.01 -9.12
C GLY A 126 -0.04 -15.92 -10.53
N TYR A 127 1.14 -15.32 -10.67
CA TYR A 127 1.86 -15.26 -11.96
C TYR A 127 2.19 -16.65 -12.50
N THR A 128 2.70 -17.54 -11.65
CA THR A 128 2.97 -18.93 -12.03
C THR A 128 1.69 -19.65 -12.45
N LEU A 129 0.61 -19.54 -11.69
CA LEU A 129 -0.67 -20.17 -12.05
C LEU A 129 -1.22 -19.62 -13.37
N LYS A 130 -1.08 -18.31 -13.62
CA LYS A 130 -1.48 -17.69 -14.89
C LYS A 130 -0.77 -18.33 -16.09
N SER A 131 0.51 -18.64 -15.98
CA SER A 131 1.25 -19.33 -17.06
C SER A 131 0.76 -20.76 -17.34
N PHE A 132 0.07 -21.40 -16.39
CA PHE A 132 -0.52 -22.73 -16.57
C PHE A 132 -1.97 -22.68 -17.10
N LEU A 133 -2.63 -21.53 -17.13
CA LEU A 133 -4.01 -21.43 -17.64
C LEU A 133 -4.18 -21.80 -19.14
N PRO A 134 -3.20 -21.58 -20.04
CA PRO A 134 -3.30 -22.10 -21.41
C PRO A 134 -3.39 -23.64 -21.48
N LEU A 135 -2.80 -24.33 -20.50
CA LEU A 135 -2.91 -25.78 -20.38
C LEU A 135 -4.33 -26.20 -19.98
N TYR A 136 -4.98 -25.45 -19.08
CA TYR A 136 -6.40 -25.62 -18.77
C TYR A 136 -7.28 -25.52 -20.03
N ASP A 137 -7.06 -24.49 -20.85
CA ASP A 137 -7.83 -24.30 -22.08
C ASP A 137 -7.63 -25.45 -23.06
N SER A 138 -6.39 -25.98 -23.14
CA SER A 138 -6.07 -27.15 -23.95
C SER A 138 -6.80 -28.41 -23.45
N PHE A 139 -6.88 -28.61 -22.13
CA PHE A 139 -7.68 -29.69 -21.54
C PHE A 139 -9.17 -29.55 -21.87
N LYS A 140 -9.74 -28.34 -21.75
CA LYS A 140 -11.13 -28.09 -22.12
C LYS A 140 -11.40 -28.46 -23.58
N LYS A 141 -10.57 -27.95 -24.49
CA LYS A 141 -10.69 -28.24 -25.92
C LYS A 141 -10.58 -29.74 -26.24
N ALA A 142 -9.66 -30.44 -25.58
CA ALA A 142 -9.48 -31.88 -25.76
C ALA A 142 -10.61 -32.71 -25.12
N LEU A 143 -11.21 -32.23 -24.03
CA LEU A 143 -12.39 -32.86 -23.42
C LEU A 143 -13.68 -32.62 -24.21
N ASP A 144 -13.78 -31.52 -24.95
CA ASP A 144 -14.93 -31.27 -25.84
C ASP A 144 -14.91 -32.17 -27.08
N GLY A 145 -13.73 -32.68 -27.46
CA GLY A 145 -13.57 -33.67 -28.52
C GLY A 145 -14.18 -35.05 -28.17
N ASP A 146 -14.42 -35.85 -29.21
CA ASP A 146 -14.93 -37.21 -29.11
C ASP A 146 -13.78 -38.21 -29.31
N ASP A 147 -12.90 -38.29 -28.30
CA ASP A 147 -11.73 -39.17 -28.26
C ASP A 147 -11.95 -40.38 -27.34
N GLU A 148 -11.49 -41.56 -27.75
CA GLU A 148 -11.56 -42.78 -26.93
C GLU A 148 -10.82 -42.64 -25.58
N ASN A 149 -9.82 -41.75 -25.50
CA ASN A 149 -9.00 -41.50 -24.32
C ASN A 149 -9.59 -40.48 -23.32
N LYS A 150 -10.82 -40.00 -23.56
CA LYS A 150 -11.46 -38.94 -22.75
C LYS A 150 -11.52 -39.25 -21.25
N ALA A 151 -11.73 -40.50 -20.87
CA ALA A 151 -11.76 -40.92 -19.47
C ALA A 151 -10.41 -40.72 -18.75
N ILE A 152 -9.30 -41.05 -19.42
CA ILE A 152 -7.94 -40.87 -18.90
C ILE A 152 -7.62 -39.38 -18.82
N LEU A 153 -7.95 -38.62 -19.86
CA LEU A 153 -7.73 -37.18 -19.90
C LEU A 153 -8.49 -36.46 -18.77
N LYS A 154 -9.73 -36.87 -18.51
CA LYS A 154 -10.55 -36.33 -17.41
C LYS A 154 -9.88 -36.53 -16.05
N GLN A 155 -9.19 -37.65 -15.82
CA GLN A 155 -8.47 -37.87 -14.57
C GLN A 155 -7.33 -36.85 -14.36
N PHE A 156 -6.54 -36.58 -15.40
CA PHE A 156 -5.48 -35.56 -15.34
C PHE A 156 -6.04 -34.15 -15.20
N TYR A 157 -7.15 -33.86 -15.88
CA TYR A 157 -7.87 -32.60 -15.71
C TYR A 157 -8.35 -32.41 -14.26
N ASP A 158 -9.01 -33.41 -13.68
CA ASP A 158 -9.51 -33.35 -12.30
C ASP A 158 -8.35 -33.17 -11.28
N GLN A 159 -7.19 -33.81 -11.53
CA GLN A 159 -5.97 -33.60 -10.75
C GLN A 159 -5.44 -32.17 -10.89
N PHE A 160 -5.39 -31.65 -12.12
CA PHE A 160 -4.94 -30.28 -12.40
C PHE A 160 -5.84 -29.23 -11.71
N ILE A 161 -7.16 -29.40 -11.80
CA ILE A 161 -8.12 -28.56 -11.08
C ILE A 161 -7.92 -28.64 -9.56
N SER A 162 -7.62 -29.82 -9.03
CA SER A 162 -7.33 -30.00 -7.60
C SER A 162 -6.09 -29.23 -7.16
N ILE A 163 -5.05 -29.17 -8.01
CA ILE A 163 -3.85 -28.35 -7.77
C ILE A 163 -4.18 -26.86 -7.77
N LEU A 164 -4.98 -26.38 -8.73
CA LEU A 164 -5.43 -24.99 -8.77
C LEU A 164 -6.23 -24.62 -7.50
N LYS A 165 -7.16 -25.47 -7.09
CA LYS A 165 -7.95 -25.30 -5.85
C LYS A 165 -7.08 -25.29 -4.60
N PHE A 166 -6.02 -26.10 -4.54
CA PHE A 166 -5.07 -26.09 -3.41
C PHE A 166 -4.42 -24.71 -3.24
N HIS A 167 -4.11 -24.03 -4.35
CA HIS A 167 -3.62 -22.66 -4.35
C HIS A 167 -4.71 -21.58 -4.26
N LYS A 168 -5.97 -21.98 -4.00
CA LYS A 168 -7.14 -21.09 -3.95
C LYS A 168 -7.41 -20.33 -5.26
N ALA A 169 -6.99 -20.90 -6.38
CA ALA A 169 -7.41 -20.42 -7.69
C ALA A 169 -8.75 -21.08 -8.04
N GLU A 170 -9.74 -20.24 -8.35
CA GLU A 170 -11.10 -20.65 -8.67
C GLU A 170 -11.52 -20.01 -10.02
N PRO A 171 -12.31 -20.74 -10.83
CA PRO A 171 -12.89 -20.16 -12.03
C PRO A 171 -13.90 -19.05 -11.65
N ILE A 172 -13.98 -18.04 -12.50
CA ILE A 172 -15.02 -17.00 -12.39
C ILE A 172 -16.31 -17.62 -12.95
N ASN A 173 -17.31 -17.80 -12.09
CA ASN A 173 -18.62 -18.31 -12.49
C ASN A 173 -19.35 -17.24 -13.29
N VAL A 174 -19.49 -17.49 -14.59
CA VAL A 174 -20.24 -16.67 -15.54
C VAL A 174 -21.22 -17.58 -16.26
N LYS A 175 -22.46 -17.14 -16.41
CA LYS A 175 -23.47 -17.83 -17.21
C LYS A 175 -23.83 -17.01 -18.43
N LEU A 176 -24.37 -17.71 -19.43
CA LEU A 176 -25.04 -17.05 -20.56
C LEU A 176 -26.19 -16.19 -20.02
N ASN A 177 -26.36 -15.02 -20.60
CA ASN A 177 -27.33 -13.97 -20.23
C ASN A 177 -27.04 -13.26 -18.89
N ASP A 178 -25.92 -13.54 -18.21
CA ASP A 178 -25.51 -12.71 -17.07
C ASP A 178 -25.11 -11.30 -17.55
N PRO A 179 -25.29 -10.25 -16.72
CA PRO A 179 -24.84 -8.91 -17.04
C PRO A 179 -23.31 -8.85 -17.09
N PHE A 180 -22.78 -8.05 -18.02
CA PHE A 180 -21.34 -7.81 -18.13
C PHE A 180 -20.80 -7.02 -16.92
N ASP A 181 -19.76 -7.54 -16.27
CA ASP A 181 -19.04 -6.88 -15.19
C ASP A 181 -17.62 -6.49 -15.63
N TYR A 182 -17.37 -5.18 -15.70
CA TYR A 182 -16.07 -4.59 -16.03
C TYR A 182 -14.91 -5.05 -15.14
N SER A 183 -15.21 -5.50 -13.92
CA SER A 183 -14.19 -5.96 -12.98
C SER A 183 -13.68 -7.35 -13.34
N ASN A 184 -14.51 -8.20 -13.95
CA ASN A 184 -14.24 -9.64 -14.08
C ASN A 184 -14.20 -10.11 -15.54
N HIS A 185 -14.78 -9.34 -16.47
CA HIS A 185 -14.98 -9.76 -17.86
C HIS A 185 -14.23 -8.85 -18.83
N GLU A 186 -13.79 -9.44 -19.94
CA GLU A 186 -13.19 -8.78 -21.09
C GLU A 186 -14.09 -9.05 -22.30
N ALA A 187 -14.71 -8.00 -22.84
CA ALA A 187 -15.55 -8.11 -24.03
C ALA A 187 -14.67 -8.11 -25.29
N LEU A 188 -14.73 -9.18 -26.08
CA LEU A 188 -13.98 -9.29 -27.34
C LEU A 188 -14.74 -8.69 -28.52
N SER A 189 -16.05 -8.85 -28.55
CA SER A 189 -16.93 -8.35 -29.60
C SER A 189 -18.35 -8.15 -29.06
N SER A 190 -19.12 -7.34 -29.77
CA SER A 190 -20.55 -7.15 -29.53
C SER A 190 -21.35 -7.66 -30.73
N LEU A 191 -22.40 -8.44 -30.49
CA LEU A 191 -23.33 -8.88 -31.52
C LEU A 191 -24.71 -8.25 -31.30
N GLU A 192 -25.32 -7.83 -32.40
CA GLU A 192 -26.67 -7.26 -32.38
C GLU A 192 -27.70 -8.37 -32.11
N ARG A 193 -28.48 -8.22 -31.04
CA ARG A 193 -29.49 -9.18 -30.59
C ARG A 193 -30.66 -8.43 -29.93
N ASP A 194 -31.86 -8.61 -30.48
CA ASP A 194 -33.10 -8.07 -29.91
C ASP A 194 -33.66 -8.93 -28.77
N ASP A 195 -33.20 -10.18 -28.66
CA ASP A 195 -33.71 -11.15 -27.69
C ASP A 195 -33.25 -10.88 -26.25
N LEU A 196 -32.18 -10.11 -26.08
CA LEU A 196 -31.46 -9.96 -24.81
C LEU A 196 -31.15 -8.49 -24.50
N PRO A 197 -31.14 -8.10 -23.21
CA PRO A 197 -30.83 -6.73 -22.81
C PRO A 197 -29.41 -6.35 -23.21
N ASN A 198 -29.17 -5.07 -23.47
CA ASN A 198 -27.84 -4.55 -23.82
C ASN A 198 -26.76 -4.94 -22.79
N ASN A 199 -25.55 -5.24 -23.26
CA ASN A 199 -24.40 -5.71 -22.47
C ASN A 199 -24.62 -7.02 -21.70
N SER A 200 -25.45 -7.93 -22.22
CA SER A 200 -25.60 -9.28 -21.68
C SER A 200 -24.58 -10.23 -22.31
N ILE A 201 -24.12 -11.23 -21.56
CA ILE A 201 -23.13 -12.20 -22.04
C ILE A 201 -23.79 -13.22 -22.97
N LEU A 202 -23.46 -13.16 -24.26
CA LEU A 202 -23.98 -14.06 -25.29
C LEU A 202 -23.20 -15.36 -25.39
N GLU A 203 -21.88 -15.28 -25.24
CA GLU A 203 -20.99 -16.42 -25.38
C GLU A 203 -19.75 -16.24 -24.50
N ILE A 204 -19.28 -17.34 -23.91
CA ILE A 204 -18.04 -17.38 -23.13
C ILE A 204 -16.98 -18.08 -23.99
N ILE A 205 -16.02 -17.29 -24.48
CA ILE A 205 -14.93 -17.79 -25.33
C ILE A 205 -13.83 -18.43 -24.48
N GLN A 206 -13.55 -17.86 -23.32
CA GLN A 206 -12.49 -18.32 -22.43
C GLN A 206 -12.84 -18.03 -20.98
N ASP A 207 -12.77 -19.05 -20.13
CA ASP A 207 -13.07 -18.89 -18.70
C ASP A 207 -12.05 -17.97 -18.02
N GLY A 208 -12.55 -17.09 -17.15
CA GLY A 208 -11.74 -16.31 -16.24
C GLY A 208 -11.36 -17.12 -14.99
N TRP A 209 -10.28 -16.72 -14.35
CA TRP A 209 -9.76 -17.31 -13.12
C TRP A 209 -9.35 -16.23 -12.13
N LYS A 210 -9.65 -16.46 -10.85
CA LYS A 210 -9.29 -15.56 -9.74
C LYS A 210 -8.62 -16.35 -8.62
N MET A 211 -7.79 -15.67 -7.83
CA MET A 211 -7.14 -16.23 -6.66
C MET A 211 -7.32 -15.26 -5.48
N ASP A 212 -7.96 -15.73 -4.40
CA ASP A 212 -8.39 -14.88 -3.29
C ASP A 212 -9.20 -13.65 -3.76
N LYS A 213 -8.54 -12.49 -3.90
CA LYS A 213 -9.13 -11.21 -4.36
C LYS A 213 -8.56 -10.73 -5.70
N ASP A 214 -7.49 -11.37 -6.17
CA ASP A 214 -6.75 -10.92 -7.34
C ASP A 214 -7.18 -11.74 -8.55
N ILE A 215 -7.40 -11.07 -9.68
CA ILE A 215 -7.82 -11.72 -10.92
C ILE A 215 -6.56 -12.18 -11.66
N LEU A 216 -6.50 -13.48 -11.98
CA LEU A 216 -5.40 -14.06 -12.75
C LEU A 216 -5.62 -13.82 -14.25
N ARG A 217 -6.87 -14.00 -14.70
CA ARG A 217 -7.30 -13.85 -16.08
C ARG A 217 -8.79 -13.48 -16.10
N PHE A 218 -9.15 -12.45 -16.85
CA PHE A 218 -10.56 -12.08 -17.08
C PHE A 218 -11.28 -13.12 -17.94
N THR A 219 -12.59 -13.25 -17.76
CA THR A 219 -13.41 -14.08 -18.63
C THR A 219 -13.60 -13.37 -19.96
N LYS A 220 -13.21 -14.00 -21.06
CA LYS A 220 -13.43 -13.43 -22.40
C LYS A 220 -14.83 -13.78 -22.89
N VAL A 221 -15.59 -12.76 -23.22
CA VAL A 221 -17.01 -12.91 -23.57
C VAL A 221 -17.36 -12.11 -24.82
N ILE A 222 -18.43 -12.53 -25.49
CA ILE A 222 -19.13 -11.75 -26.50
C ILE A 222 -20.39 -11.20 -25.84
N ILE A 223 -20.66 -9.90 -26.02
CA ILE A 223 -21.81 -9.23 -25.40
C ILE A 223 -22.89 -8.89 -26.43
N SER A 224 -24.14 -8.77 -25.98
CA SER A 224 -25.23 -8.25 -26.79
C SER A 224 -25.16 -6.73 -26.90
N ARG A 225 -25.52 -6.22 -28.07
CA ARG A 225 -25.82 -4.82 -28.31
C ARG A 225 -27.22 -4.71 -28.90
N GLU A 226 -28.00 -3.76 -28.43
CA GLU A 226 -29.27 -3.44 -29.08
C GLU A 226 -28.98 -2.84 -30.47
N PRO A 227 -29.62 -3.33 -31.54
CA PRO A 227 -29.46 -2.75 -32.87
C PRO A 227 -29.94 -1.30 -32.84
N ALA A 228 -29.28 -0.46 -33.63
CA ALA A 228 -29.70 0.92 -33.78
C ALA A 228 -31.16 0.95 -34.28
N PRO A 229 -32.00 1.87 -33.79
CA PRO A 229 -33.32 2.09 -34.36
C PRO A 229 -33.18 2.28 -35.88
N PRO A 230 -34.05 1.68 -36.70
CA PRO A 230 -33.98 1.85 -38.14
C PRO A 230 -33.98 3.35 -38.46
N GLU A 231 -33.04 3.78 -39.30
CA GLU A 231 -32.96 5.17 -39.77
C GLU A 231 -34.34 5.57 -40.32
N PRO A 232 -34.84 6.78 -40.00
CA PRO A 232 -36.12 7.22 -40.52
C PRO A 232 -36.08 7.14 -42.04
N GLU A 233 -37.05 6.43 -42.64
CA GLU A 233 -37.20 6.39 -44.10
C GLU A 233 -37.18 7.83 -44.64
N PRO A 234 -36.41 8.13 -45.70
CA PRO A 234 -36.41 9.47 -46.26
C PRO A 234 -37.85 9.83 -46.64
N GLU A 235 -38.36 10.92 -46.06
CA GLU A 235 -39.67 11.46 -46.43
C GLU A 235 -39.70 11.59 -47.97
N PRO A 236 -40.79 11.15 -48.65
CA PRO A 236 -40.86 11.24 -50.09
C PRO A 236 -40.70 12.70 -50.51
N GLU A 237 -39.68 12.99 -51.32
CA GLU A 237 -39.47 14.31 -51.89
C GLU A 237 -40.76 14.79 -52.58
N PRO A 238 -41.19 16.05 -52.38
CA PRO A 238 -42.39 16.54 -53.03
C PRO A 238 -42.20 16.52 -54.56
N GLU A 239 -43.15 15.89 -55.27
CA GLU A 239 -43.16 15.82 -56.73
C GLU A 239 -43.01 17.22 -57.35
N PRO A 240 -42.12 17.42 -58.35
CA PRO A 240 -41.98 18.73 -58.99
C PRO A 240 -43.21 19.08 -59.84
N GLU A 241 -43.79 20.25 -59.57
CA GLU A 241 -44.88 20.83 -60.35
C GLU A 241 -44.50 20.99 -61.84
N LEU A 242 -45.36 20.47 -62.72
CA LEU A 242 -45.27 20.56 -64.18
C LEU A 242 -45.33 22.03 -64.65
N LYS A 243 -44.24 22.53 -65.23
CA LYS A 243 -44.26 23.76 -66.06
C LYS A 243 -44.78 23.42 -67.46
N VAL A 244 -45.89 24.04 -67.84
CA VAL A 244 -46.47 23.98 -69.19
C VAL A 244 -45.70 24.92 -70.11
N GLU A 245 -45.01 24.37 -71.12
CA GLU A 245 -44.40 25.15 -72.20
C GLU A 245 -45.37 25.31 -73.38
N LEU A 246 -45.67 26.57 -73.72
CA LEU A 246 -46.34 26.98 -74.96
C LEU A 246 -45.37 26.91 -76.13
N LYS A 247 -45.79 26.28 -77.23
CA LYS A 247 -45.06 26.21 -78.50
C LYS A 247 -45.44 27.41 -79.38
N ASP A 248 -44.43 28.08 -79.94
CA ASP A 248 -44.56 28.86 -81.17
C ASP A 248 -43.57 28.30 -82.22
N ASP A 249 -44.13 27.95 -83.38
CA ASP A 249 -43.45 27.55 -84.61
C ASP A 249 -42.72 28.75 -85.25
N ILE A 250 -41.58 28.51 -85.93
CA ILE A 250 -41.31 28.91 -87.33
C ILE A 250 -39.93 28.39 -87.80
N THR A 251 -40.05 27.53 -88.80
CA THR A 251 -39.20 27.12 -89.94
C THR A 251 -37.83 27.77 -90.26
N GLN A 252 -36.92 26.84 -90.63
CA GLN A 252 -36.08 26.77 -91.86
C GLN A 252 -34.59 27.18 -91.85
N GLU A 253 -33.77 26.13 -92.01
CA GLU A 253 -32.70 25.92 -93.03
C GLU A 253 -31.67 27.03 -93.31
N ASN A 254 -30.39 26.73 -93.04
CA ASN A 254 -29.44 26.42 -94.11
C ASN A 254 -28.06 25.91 -93.62
N GLU A 255 -27.43 25.13 -94.50
CA GLU A 255 -26.20 24.36 -94.35
C GLU A 255 -24.88 25.18 -94.30
N LYS A 256 -23.86 24.48 -93.75
CA LYS A 256 -22.43 24.41 -94.15
C LYS A 256 -21.37 25.34 -93.54
N SER A 257 -20.27 24.64 -93.23
CA SER A 257 -18.82 24.94 -93.36
C SER A 257 -18.04 25.67 -92.27
N GLU A 258 -17.05 24.91 -91.76
CA GLU A 258 -15.61 25.21 -91.66
C GLU A 258 -14.98 25.92 -90.44
N ALA A 259 -13.88 25.29 -90.01
CA ALA A 259 -12.61 25.84 -89.51
C ALA A 259 -12.57 26.39 -88.05
N VAL A 260 -11.90 25.70 -87.10
CA VAL A 260 -10.44 25.68 -86.76
C VAL A 260 -10.07 26.66 -85.63
N SER A 261 -9.19 26.18 -84.73
CA SER A 261 -8.33 26.90 -83.76
C SER A 261 -9.04 27.50 -82.53
N ASN A 262 -8.44 27.64 -81.35
CA ASN A 262 -7.17 27.24 -80.71
C ASN A 262 -7.43 27.48 -79.19
N GLU A 263 -7.01 26.60 -78.29
CA GLU A 263 -5.85 26.77 -77.38
C GLU A 263 -5.89 27.92 -76.34
N ASN A 264 -5.31 27.57 -75.19
CA ASN A 264 -4.90 28.34 -74.01
C ASN A 264 -5.90 28.37 -72.84
N GLU A 265 -5.63 27.72 -71.70
CA GLU A 265 -4.46 27.70 -70.78
C GLU A 265 -4.59 28.71 -69.63
N GLU A 266 -4.01 28.27 -68.50
CA GLU A 266 -3.63 29.00 -67.29
C GLU A 266 -4.74 29.41 -66.30
N GLU A 267 -4.55 29.39 -64.97
CA GLU A 267 -3.54 28.89 -64.02
C GLU A 267 -4.05 29.33 -62.62
N THR A 268 -3.38 28.89 -61.55
CA THR A 268 -3.32 29.47 -60.18
C THR A 268 -4.47 29.13 -59.20
N GLN A 269 -4.24 28.84 -57.91
CA GLN A 269 -3.03 28.94 -57.07
C GLN A 269 -3.21 28.13 -55.75
N GLU A 270 -2.07 27.61 -55.23
CA GLU A 270 -1.54 27.64 -53.83
C GLU A 270 -2.52 27.72 -52.64
N LYS A 271 -2.34 27.12 -51.46
CA LYS A 271 -1.21 26.85 -50.51
C LYS A 271 -1.92 26.18 -49.28
N SER A 272 -1.36 25.46 -48.31
CA SER A 272 -0.03 25.34 -47.71
C SER A 272 -0.02 24.15 -46.72
N GLU A 273 1.20 23.73 -46.33
CA GLU A 273 1.60 23.18 -45.01
C GLU A 273 1.14 21.75 -44.60
N GLU A 274 1.96 20.87 -44.03
CA GLU A 274 3.39 20.88 -43.68
C GLU A 274 3.77 19.44 -43.21
N THR A 275 4.98 18.98 -43.62
CA THR A 275 6.04 18.28 -42.83
C THR A 275 5.70 17.07 -41.91
N GLU A 276 6.53 16.05 -41.67
CA GLU A 276 7.94 15.78 -41.89
C GLU A 276 8.20 14.29 -41.55
N LYS A 277 9.02 13.58 -42.35
CA LYS A 277 9.82 12.44 -41.86
C LYS A 277 10.93 12.13 -42.86
N GLU A 278 12.12 12.67 -42.61
CA GLU A 278 13.43 12.00 -42.74
C GLU A 278 14.56 13.04 -42.77
N LEU A 279 15.21 13.24 -41.63
CA LEU A 279 16.63 13.58 -41.60
C LEU A 279 17.24 13.12 -40.27
N ALA A 280 18.21 12.21 -40.35
CA ALA A 280 19.34 12.19 -39.43
C ALA A 280 20.54 11.63 -40.20
N GLU A 281 21.35 12.58 -40.64
CA GLU A 281 22.62 12.48 -41.36
C GLU A 281 23.74 11.73 -40.62
N PRO A 282 24.84 11.41 -41.33
CA PRO A 282 26.06 10.83 -40.80
C PRO A 282 27.04 11.90 -40.28
N GLU A 283 27.89 11.56 -39.30
CA GLU A 283 29.11 12.32 -38.99
C GLU A 283 30.37 11.48 -39.26
N GLU A 284 31.32 12.08 -39.99
CA GLU A 284 32.68 11.61 -40.24
C GLU A 284 33.64 11.99 -39.08
N LYS A 285 34.60 11.08 -38.83
CA LYS A 285 36.02 11.29 -38.44
C LYS A 285 36.39 12.22 -37.27
N ASN A 286 36.90 11.59 -36.20
CA ASN A 286 38.32 11.68 -35.81
C ASN A 286 38.70 10.51 -34.89
#